data_AF-A0A7X7DS91-F1
#
_entry.id   AF-A0A7X7DS91-F1
#
_cell.length_a   1.000
_cell.length_b   1.000
_cell.length_c   1.000
_cell.angle_alpha   90.00
_cell.angle_beta   90.00
_cell.angle_gamma   90.00
#
_symmetry.space_group_name_H-M   'P 1'
#
loop_
_entity.id
_entity.type
_entity.pdbx_description
1 polymer ?
#
loop_
_entity_poly.entity_id
_entity_poly.type
_entity_poly.pdbx_seq_one_letter_code
_entity_poly.pdbx_strand_id
1 'polypeptide(L)'
;MGTGKRKNSFLFFTEDASPDLRSLSLLLLVAFALTVIFLKWFFEDRISGFLPGEASSRTYFALYPMKYVDEEGTVALRSRVGDTVSGVLVRDGAAMDRLISKIEIMAEGDVSLLSLSPGLTELIKSYPEEARKRFLQASARLSSAYLQSQGEKPGGFSWSPEILWKEIERLALPMEENNIVYQILDEILQPLSRVDDDLTRMLRKEMGAALQPVERSIVPGDVLVEKGQIITDQAARILEMQGYSRV
;
A
#
# COMPACT_ATOMS: atom_id res chain seq x y z
N MET A 1 0.15 -1.88 -112.73
CA MET A 1 -0.04 -0.52 -112.15
C MET A 1 -0.68 -0.71 -110.79
N GLY A 2 -0.16 -0.30 -109.64
CA GLY A 2 1.07 0.34 -109.22
C GLY A 2 0.97 0.47 -107.68
N THR A 3 2.04 0.08 -106.97
CA THR A 3 2.54 0.63 -105.68
C THR A 3 1.53 1.24 -104.68
N GLY A 4 1.50 0.93 -103.38
CA GLY A 4 2.52 0.39 -102.49
C GLY A 4 2.11 0.71 -101.03
N LYS A 5 2.71 -0.03 -100.09
CA LYS A 5 2.62 0.17 -98.63
C LYS A 5 2.93 1.62 -98.22
N ARG A 6 2.19 2.18 -97.25
CA ARG A 6 2.75 3.14 -96.27
C ARG A 6 2.19 2.91 -94.86
N LYS A 7 3.14 3.00 -93.91
CA LYS A 7 3.08 2.72 -92.48
C LYS A 7 2.22 3.75 -91.74
N ASN A 8 1.44 3.27 -90.76
CA ASN A 8 1.03 4.09 -89.61
C ASN A 8 2.23 4.24 -88.67
N SER A 9 2.86 5.40 -88.71
CA SER A 9 3.76 5.87 -87.64
C SER A 9 3.98 7.39 -87.78
N PHE A 10 3.22 8.15 -87.02
CA PHE A 10 3.49 9.55 -86.66
C PHE A 10 2.91 9.66 -85.23
N LEU A 11 3.66 9.41 -84.16
CA LEU A 11 4.69 10.29 -83.59
C LEU A 11 4.35 11.77 -83.81
N PHE A 12 3.45 12.27 -82.97
CA PHE A 12 3.40 13.69 -82.62
C PHE A 12 4.26 13.89 -81.38
N PHE A 13 5.56 14.07 -81.63
CA PHE A 13 6.44 14.85 -80.77
C PHE A 13 6.80 16.10 -81.59
N THR A 14 6.27 17.23 -81.16
CA THR A 14 6.66 18.62 -81.51
C THR A 14 6.34 19.38 -80.23
N GLU A 15 7.26 19.58 -79.30
CA GLU A 15 8.38 20.53 -79.33
C GLU A 15 7.91 21.96 -79.65
N ASP A 16 8.24 22.87 -78.72
CA ASP A 16 7.96 24.31 -78.66
C ASP A 16 6.54 24.76 -78.23
N ALA A 17 6.22 24.49 -76.96
CA ALA A 17 5.37 25.39 -76.18
C ALA A 17 6.19 25.95 -75.02
N SER A 18 6.75 27.15 -75.20
CA SER A 18 7.14 27.98 -74.06
C SER A 18 5.96 27.98 -73.07
N PRO A 19 6.16 27.60 -71.79
CA PRO A 19 5.04 27.52 -70.87
C PRO A 19 4.44 28.92 -70.79
N ASP A 20 3.19 29.06 -71.24
CA ASP A 20 2.45 30.31 -71.10
C ASP A 20 2.60 30.72 -69.64
N LEU A 21 3.25 31.86 -69.36
CA LEU A 21 3.56 32.31 -67.99
C LEU A 21 2.31 32.28 -67.10
N ARG A 22 1.14 32.43 -67.71
CA ARG A 22 -0.19 32.29 -67.12
C ARG A 22 -0.48 30.86 -66.63
N SER A 23 -0.22 29.84 -67.44
CA SER A 23 -0.37 28.43 -67.07
C SER A 23 0.57 28.04 -65.93
N LEU A 24 1.82 28.51 -65.97
CA LEU A 24 2.81 28.28 -64.90
C LEU A 24 2.40 29.00 -63.60
N SER A 25 1.88 30.23 -63.70
CA SER A 25 1.37 30.97 -62.54
C SER A 25 0.13 30.32 -61.91
N LEU A 26 -0.77 29.75 -62.72
CA LEU A 26 -1.93 29.01 -62.25
C LEU A 26 -1.51 27.73 -61.52
N LEU A 27 -0.55 26.99 -62.08
CA LEU A 27 -0.04 25.75 -61.51
C LEU A 27 0.68 26.01 -60.18
N LEU A 28 1.49 27.08 -60.10
CA LEU A 28 2.10 27.53 -58.86
C LEU A 28 1.06 27.93 -57.81
N LEU A 29 -0.02 28.61 -58.20
CA LEU A 29 -1.08 29.02 -57.29
C LEU A 29 -1.85 27.82 -56.75
N VAL A 30 -2.15 26.82 -57.59
CA VAL A 30 -2.77 25.56 -57.16
C VAL A 30 -1.84 24.77 -56.24
N ALA A 31 -0.56 24.65 -56.59
CA ALA A 31 0.42 23.98 -55.75
C ALA A 31 0.55 24.67 -54.38
N PHE A 32 0.58 26.00 -54.35
CA PHE A 32 0.61 26.78 -53.11
C PHE A 32 -0.66 26.55 -52.28
N ALA A 33 -1.85 26.60 -52.89
CA ALA A 33 -3.11 26.35 -52.20
C ALA A 33 -3.16 24.93 -51.60
N LEU A 34 -2.73 23.92 -52.35
CA LEU A 34 -2.61 22.54 -51.85
C LEU A 34 -1.61 22.47 -50.69
N THR A 35 -0.46 23.14 -50.81
CA THR A 35 0.55 23.16 -49.75
C THR A 35 -0.01 23.76 -48.46
N VAL A 36 -0.76 24.86 -48.55
CA VAL A 36 -1.42 25.49 -47.39
C VAL A 36 -2.45 24.55 -46.76
N ILE A 37 -3.23 23.83 -47.57
CA ILE A 37 -4.21 22.85 -47.08
C ILE A 37 -3.52 21.69 -46.36
N PHE A 38 -2.48 21.12 -46.97
CA PHE A 38 -1.69 20.04 -46.35
C PHE A 38 -0.98 20.50 -45.08
N LEU A 39 -0.43 21.71 -45.07
CA LEU A 39 0.25 22.27 -43.90
C LEU A 39 -0.74 22.49 -42.75
N LYS A 40 -1.94 23.03 -43.05
CA LYS A 40 -3.00 23.18 -42.06
C LYS A 40 -3.37 21.83 -41.44
N TRP A 41 -3.63 20.84 -42.28
CA TRP A 41 -4.02 19.50 -41.82
C TRP A 41 -2.93 18.84 -40.97
N PHE A 42 -1.65 18.94 -41.40
CA PHE A 42 -0.51 18.40 -40.66
C PHE A 42 -0.29 19.06 -39.30
N PHE A 43 -0.51 20.37 -39.17
CA PHE A 43 -0.44 21.06 -37.89
C PHE A 43 -1.63 20.74 -36.98
N GLU A 44 -2.82 20.56 -37.53
CA GLU A 44 -4.05 20.31 -36.77
C GLU A 44 -4.06 18.89 -36.14
N ASP A 45 -3.50 17.89 -36.81
CA ASP A 45 -3.33 16.54 -36.25
C ASP A 45 -2.35 16.51 -35.06
N ARG A 46 -1.25 17.29 -35.14
CA ARG A 46 -0.25 17.37 -34.04
C ARG A 46 -0.77 18.09 -32.81
N ILE A 47 -1.75 19.00 -32.97
CA ILE A 47 -2.30 19.80 -31.87
C ILE A 47 -3.51 19.12 -31.23
N SER A 48 -4.15 18.16 -31.92
CA SER A 48 -5.39 17.53 -31.47
C SER A 48 -5.18 16.26 -30.63
N GLY A 49 -4.07 15.55 -30.81
CA GLY A 49 -3.81 14.32 -30.06
C GLY A 49 -3.06 14.54 -28.73
N PHE A 50 -2.95 13.47 -27.95
CA PHE A 50 -2.35 13.49 -26.61
C PHE A 50 -1.18 12.50 -26.51
N LEU A 51 -0.26 12.75 -25.57
CA LEU A 51 0.92 11.92 -25.29
C LEU A 51 0.96 11.55 -23.79
N PRO A 52 1.00 10.24 -23.43
CA PRO A 52 1.15 9.84 -22.03
C PRO A 52 2.48 10.31 -21.45
N GLY A 53 2.43 10.80 -20.21
CA GLY A 53 3.60 11.33 -19.49
C GLY A 53 3.95 12.78 -19.80
N GLU A 54 3.31 13.40 -20.81
CA GLU A 54 3.49 14.82 -21.12
C GLU A 54 2.35 15.69 -20.58
N ALA A 55 2.64 16.99 -20.45
CA ALA A 55 1.63 17.98 -20.08
C ALA A 55 0.64 18.18 -21.22
N SER A 56 -0.65 18.11 -20.90
CA SER A 56 -1.71 18.23 -21.88
C SER A 56 -1.70 19.59 -22.59
N SER A 57 -1.75 19.58 -23.92
CA SER A 57 -1.79 20.80 -24.74
C SER A 57 -3.14 21.54 -24.62
N ARG A 58 -4.21 20.83 -24.23
CA ARG A 58 -5.59 21.34 -24.13
C ARG A 58 -6.39 20.66 -23.03
N THR A 59 -7.55 21.20 -22.72
CA THR A 59 -8.50 20.53 -21.82
C THR A 59 -9.32 19.51 -22.63
N TYR A 60 -9.36 18.27 -22.15
CA TYR A 60 -10.15 17.19 -22.72
C TYR A 60 -11.43 16.98 -21.91
N PHE A 61 -12.54 16.79 -22.61
CA PHE A 61 -13.85 16.58 -22.00
C PHE A 61 -14.40 15.20 -22.33
N ALA A 62 -15.27 14.69 -21.47
CA ALA A 62 -15.99 13.46 -21.72
C ALA A 62 -17.04 13.66 -22.83
N LEU A 63 -17.01 12.80 -23.84
CA LEU A 63 -17.95 12.81 -24.96
C LEU A 63 -19.17 11.93 -24.67
N TYR A 64 -18.97 10.82 -23.96
CA TYR A 64 -20.03 9.87 -23.60
C TYR A 64 -19.86 9.37 -22.17
N PRO A 65 -20.97 8.94 -21.54
CA PRO A 65 -20.92 8.41 -20.19
C PRO A 65 -20.10 7.12 -20.16
N MET A 66 -19.23 6.98 -19.17
CA MET A 66 -18.47 5.76 -18.96
C MET A 66 -18.21 5.53 -17.47
N LYS A 67 -18.05 4.26 -17.10
CA LYS A 67 -17.52 3.88 -15.79
C LYS A 67 -16.08 3.43 -15.97
N TYR A 68 -15.21 3.84 -15.08
CA TYR A 68 -13.82 3.38 -15.06
C TYR A 68 -13.40 3.05 -13.63
N VAL A 69 -12.38 2.19 -13.52
CA VAL A 69 -11.74 1.88 -12.25
C VAL A 69 -10.67 2.93 -11.98
N ASP A 70 -10.84 3.67 -10.89
CA ASP A 70 -9.88 4.65 -10.40
C ASP A 70 -8.72 3.94 -9.71
N GLU A 71 -7.65 3.65 -10.44
CA GLU A 71 -6.47 2.93 -9.93
C GLU A 71 -5.77 3.75 -8.84
N GLU A 72 -5.60 5.06 -9.06
CA GLU A 72 -4.98 5.97 -8.09
C GLU A 72 -5.79 6.07 -6.80
N GLY A 73 -7.11 6.28 -6.90
CA GLY A 73 -8.01 6.30 -5.75
C GLY A 73 -8.04 4.96 -5.00
N THR A 74 -7.98 3.85 -5.73
CA THR A 74 -7.90 2.51 -5.14
C THR A 74 -6.61 2.31 -4.36
N VAL A 75 -5.46 2.73 -4.90
CA VAL A 75 -4.16 2.63 -4.21
C VAL A 75 -4.17 3.50 -2.94
N ALA A 76 -4.67 4.73 -3.03
CA ALA A 76 -4.79 5.62 -1.87
C ALA A 76 -5.69 5.03 -0.78
N LEU A 77 -6.82 4.42 -1.16
CA LEU A 77 -7.73 3.76 -0.23
C LEU A 77 -7.07 2.54 0.44
N ARG A 78 -6.37 1.70 -0.34
CA ARG A 78 -5.62 0.54 0.18
C ARG A 78 -4.55 0.94 1.18
N SER A 79 -3.81 2.02 0.91
CA SER A 79 -2.80 2.54 1.82
C SER A 79 -3.42 2.96 3.15
N ARG A 80 -4.49 3.76 3.12
CA ARG A 80 -5.16 4.27 4.34
C ARG A 80 -5.71 3.15 5.23
N VAL A 81 -6.25 2.09 4.64
CA VAL A 81 -6.72 0.92 5.40
C VAL A 81 -5.54 0.12 5.96
N GLY A 82 -4.45 -0.03 5.21
CA GLY A 82 -3.21 -0.61 5.73
C GLY A 82 -2.67 0.11 6.97
N ASP A 83 -2.80 1.44 7.00
CA ASP A 83 -2.38 2.28 8.13
C ASP A 83 -3.24 2.08 9.40
N THR A 84 -4.46 1.54 9.26
CA THR A 84 -5.32 1.21 10.42
C THR A 84 -4.93 -0.09 11.13
N VAL A 85 -4.07 -0.92 10.52
CA VAL A 85 -3.59 -2.16 11.13
C VAL A 85 -2.49 -1.84 12.16
N SER A 86 -2.89 -1.83 13.44
CA SER A 86 -1.98 -1.79 14.59
C SER A 86 -1.23 -3.11 14.71
N GLY A 87 0.04 -3.05 15.16
CA GLY A 87 0.99 -4.17 15.13
C GLY A 87 0.43 -5.51 15.63
N VAL A 88 0.68 -6.58 14.88
CA VAL A 88 0.27 -7.94 15.22
C VAL A 88 1.15 -8.44 16.35
N LEU A 89 0.55 -8.78 17.48
CA LEU A 89 1.26 -9.35 18.64
C LEU A 89 1.42 -10.86 18.47
N VAL A 90 2.65 -11.33 18.61
CA VAL A 90 3.03 -12.74 18.53
C VAL A 90 3.72 -13.13 19.83
N ARG A 91 3.54 -14.38 20.25
CA ARG A 91 4.22 -14.94 21.42
C ARG A 91 5.72 -14.94 21.20
N ASP A 92 6.46 -14.33 22.11
CA ASP A 92 7.92 -14.39 22.09
C ASP A 92 8.38 -15.66 22.81
N GLY A 93 8.79 -16.68 22.04
CA GLY A 93 9.29 -17.94 22.59
C GLY A 93 10.48 -17.76 23.54
N ALA A 94 11.39 -16.83 23.25
CA ALA A 94 12.53 -16.56 24.13
C ALA A 94 12.09 -15.89 25.45
N ALA A 95 11.02 -15.09 25.42
CA ALA A 95 10.43 -14.52 26.63
C ALA A 95 9.72 -15.59 27.47
N MET A 96 9.07 -16.58 26.81
CA MET A 96 8.50 -17.75 27.49
C MET A 96 9.56 -18.58 28.20
N ASP A 97 10.67 -18.87 27.51
CA ASP A 97 11.77 -19.65 28.09
C ASP A 97 12.38 -18.93 29.30
N ARG A 98 12.58 -17.61 29.20
CA ARG A 98 13.02 -16.79 30.34
C ARG A 98 12.03 -16.83 31.50
N LEU A 99 10.73 -16.80 31.22
CA LEU A 99 9.70 -16.89 32.27
C LEU A 99 9.76 -18.27 32.96
N ILE A 100 9.92 -19.36 32.21
CA ILE A 100 10.06 -20.72 32.77
C ILE A 100 11.26 -20.77 33.72
N SER A 101 12.43 -20.29 33.30
CA SER A 101 13.61 -20.24 34.17
C SER A 101 13.38 -19.38 35.43
N LYS A 102 12.71 -18.23 35.29
CA LYS A 102 12.36 -17.38 36.45
C LYS A 102 11.40 -18.07 37.42
N ILE A 103 10.46 -18.87 36.92
CA ILE A 103 9.54 -19.66 37.76
C ILE A 103 10.31 -20.70 38.58
N GLU A 104 11.28 -21.38 37.97
CA GLU A 104 12.13 -22.37 38.67
C GLU A 104 12.95 -21.71 39.80
N ILE A 105 13.59 -20.58 39.50
CA ILE A 105 14.35 -19.79 40.49
C ILE A 105 13.46 -19.34 41.66
N MET A 106 12.25 -18.86 41.36
CA MET A 106 11.28 -18.48 42.40
C MET A 106 10.84 -19.67 43.25
N ALA A 107 10.68 -20.86 42.66
CA ALA A 107 10.32 -22.07 43.38
C ALA A 107 11.43 -22.52 44.35
N GLU A 108 12.69 -22.35 43.97
CA GLU A 108 13.88 -22.59 44.80
C GLU A 108 14.03 -21.54 45.93
N GLY A 109 13.43 -20.36 45.75
CA GLY A 109 13.43 -19.28 46.73
C GLY A 109 14.67 -18.38 46.67
N ASP A 110 15.39 -18.38 45.54
CA ASP A 110 16.53 -17.47 45.32
C ASP A 110 16.08 -16.18 44.63
N VAL A 111 16.33 -15.04 45.26
CA VAL A 111 15.99 -13.71 44.70
C VAL A 111 17.08 -13.20 43.75
N SER A 112 18.32 -13.67 43.92
CA SER A 112 19.51 -13.08 43.30
C SER A 112 19.52 -13.26 41.78
N LEU A 113 18.87 -14.31 41.29
CA LEU A 113 18.83 -14.67 39.87
C LEU A 113 17.58 -14.17 39.13
N LEU A 114 16.59 -13.59 39.84
CA LEU A 114 15.33 -13.15 39.24
C LEU A 114 15.43 -11.85 38.44
N SER A 115 16.56 -11.14 38.56
CA SER A 115 16.81 -9.84 37.91
C SER A 115 15.68 -8.83 38.16
N LEU A 116 15.20 -8.78 39.40
CA LEU A 116 14.17 -7.85 39.86
C LEU A 116 14.77 -6.47 40.07
N SER A 117 13.91 -5.46 40.13
CA SER A 117 14.30 -4.09 40.41
C SER A 117 15.08 -4.01 41.74
N PRO A 118 16.09 -3.12 41.85
CA PRO A 118 16.93 -3.06 43.04
C PRO A 118 16.13 -2.84 44.33
N GLY A 119 15.10 -1.98 44.28
CA GLY A 119 14.24 -1.69 45.43
C GLY A 119 13.42 -2.91 45.90
N LEU A 120 12.87 -3.68 44.96
CA LEU A 120 12.09 -4.87 45.30
C LEU A 120 13.00 -6.02 45.79
N THR A 121 14.19 -6.14 45.20
CA THR A 121 15.21 -7.09 45.66
C THR A 121 15.64 -6.80 47.10
N GLU A 122 15.90 -5.53 47.43
CA GLU A 122 16.27 -5.12 48.79
C GLU A 122 15.13 -5.31 49.79
N LEU A 123 13.90 -4.95 49.40
CA LEU A 123 12.70 -5.17 50.20
C LEU A 123 12.55 -6.65 50.55
N ILE A 124 12.57 -7.55 49.56
CA ILE A 124 12.42 -9.00 49.81
C ILE A 124 13.57 -9.54 50.68
N LYS A 125 14.79 -9.03 50.50
CA LYS A 125 15.95 -9.42 51.33
C LYS A 125 15.86 -8.97 52.78
N SER A 126 15.11 -7.90 53.07
CA SER A 126 14.86 -7.43 54.44
C SER A 126 13.94 -8.34 55.25
N TYR A 127 13.14 -9.19 54.58
CA TYR A 127 12.27 -10.15 55.24
C TYR A 127 13.03 -11.42 55.68
N PRO A 128 12.55 -12.11 56.74
CA PRO A 128 13.07 -13.42 57.14
C PRO A 128 13.05 -14.43 55.98
N GLU A 129 14.01 -15.37 55.97
CA GLU A 129 14.13 -16.37 54.90
C GLU A 129 12.84 -17.15 54.65
N GLU A 130 12.10 -17.50 55.71
CA GLU A 130 10.82 -18.19 55.59
C GLU A 130 9.76 -17.35 54.87
N ALA A 131 9.67 -16.05 55.17
CA ALA A 131 8.74 -15.14 54.51
C ALA A 131 9.12 -14.94 53.04
N ARG A 132 10.42 -14.75 52.77
CA ARG A 132 10.94 -14.66 51.40
C ARG A 132 10.59 -15.90 50.56
N LYS A 133 10.83 -17.10 51.08
CA LYS A 133 10.48 -18.35 50.39
C LYS A 133 8.98 -18.44 50.13
N ARG A 134 8.13 -18.06 51.10
CA ARG A 134 6.68 -18.03 50.93
C ARG A 134 6.25 -17.13 49.77
N PHE A 135 6.77 -15.90 49.68
CA PHE A 135 6.40 -14.96 48.61
C PHE A 135 6.82 -15.49 47.24
N LEU A 136 8.05 -15.98 47.12
CA LEU A 136 8.58 -16.48 45.85
C LEU A 136 7.87 -17.74 45.39
N GLN A 137 7.59 -18.69 46.29
CA GLN A 137 6.83 -19.90 45.94
C GLN A 137 5.38 -19.58 45.55
N ALA A 138 4.76 -18.60 46.21
CA ALA A 138 3.43 -18.11 45.83
C ALA A 138 3.45 -17.48 44.43
N SER A 139 4.43 -16.62 44.15
CA SER A 139 4.63 -16.03 42.82
C SER A 139 4.92 -17.11 41.76
N ALA A 140 5.79 -18.10 42.04
CA ALA A 140 6.07 -19.22 41.14
C ALA A 140 4.82 -20.02 40.78
N ARG A 141 3.97 -20.30 41.77
CA ARG A 141 2.70 -21.01 41.56
C ARG A 141 1.75 -20.21 40.66
N LEU A 142 1.61 -18.91 40.90
CA LEU A 142 0.75 -18.04 40.10
C LEU A 142 1.30 -17.85 38.67
N SER A 143 2.60 -17.64 38.50
CA SER A 143 3.25 -17.58 37.19
C SER A 143 3.14 -18.89 36.40
N SER A 144 3.19 -20.04 37.08
CA SER A 144 2.97 -21.35 36.44
C SER A 144 1.52 -21.50 35.95
N ALA A 145 0.54 -21.10 36.77
CA ALA A 145 -0.87 -21.09 36.40
C ALA A 145 -1.13 -20.13 35.23
N TYR A 146 -0.47 -18.96 35.23
CA TYR A 146 -0.49 -18.04 34.10
C TYR A 146 0.00 -18.71 32.83
N LEU A 147 1.16 -19.37 32.86
CA LEU A 147 1.75 -20.02 31.69
C LEU A 147 0.87 -21.16 31.14
N GLN A 148 0.27 -21.96 32.02
CA GLN A 148 -0.67 -23.02 31.64
C GLN A 148 -1.93 -22.45 30.96
N SER A 149 -2.48 -21.35 31.50
CA SER A 149 -3.65 -20.69 30.92
C SER A 149 -3.37 -20.07 29.54
N GLN A 150 -2.12 -19.67 29.27
CA GLN A 150 -1.68 -19.20 27.96
C GLN A 150 -1.59 -20.33 26.93
N GLY A 151 -1.29 -21.56 27.35
CA GLY A 151 -1.20 -22.72 26.47
C GLY A 151 -2.53 -23.15 25.84
N GLU A 152 -3.66 -22.89 26.50
CA GLU A 152 -4.96 -23.47 26.14
C GLU A 152 -5.76 -22.68 25.09
N LYS A 153 -5.49 -21.38 24.87
CA LYS A 153 -6.26 -20.55 23.93
C LYS A 153 -5.37 -19.79 22.94
N PRO A 154 -5.48 -20.04 21.62
CA PRO A 154 -4.89 -19.17 20.61
C PRO A 154 -5.57 -17.81 20.69
N GLY A 155 -4.81 -16.75 20.97
CA GLY A 155 -5.33 -15.38 21.14
C GLY A 155 -5.76 -15.02 22.57
N GLY A 156 -5.48 -15.87 23.56
CA GLY A 156 -5.77 -15.59 24.97
C GLY A 156 -4.94 -14.44 25.52
N PHE A 157 -5.59 -13.30 25.73
CA PHE A 157 -5.08 -12.11 26.40
C PHE A 157 -4.23 -12.45 27.65
N SER A 158 -3.16 -11.68 27.86
CA SER A 158 -2.45 -11.61 29.14
C SER A 158 -3.46 -11.40 30.27
N TRP A 159 -3.24 -12.01 31.44
CA TRP A 159 -4.05 -11.69 32.62
C TRP A 159 -4.04 -10.18 32.84
N SER A 160 -5.23 -9.60 33.00
CA SER A 160 -5.35 -8.20 33.39
C SER A 160 -4.95 -8.03 34.87
N PRO A 161 -4.57 -6.82 35.32
CA PRO A 161 -4.24 -6.55 36.71
C PRO A 161 -5.34 -7.01 37.69
N GLU A 162 -6.61 -6.91 37.31
CA GLU A 162 -7.75 -7.33 38.12
C GLU A 162 -7.83 -8.85 38.30
N ILE A 163 -7.56 -9.61 37.24
CA ILE A 163 -7.52 -11.09 37.30
C ILE A 163 -6.34 -11.52 38.16
N LEU A 164 -5.17 -10.90 37.95
CA LEU A 164 -3.97 -11.19 38.71
C LEU A 164 -4.18 -10.92 40.20
N TRP A 165 -4.77 -9.77 40.55
CA TRP A 165 -5.11 -9.43 41.94
C TRP A 165 -6.07 -10.44 42.57
N LYS A 166 -7.12 -10.84 41.84
CA LYS A 166 -8.10 -11.84 42.31
C LYS A 166 -7.46 -13.21 42.58
N GLU A 167 -6.48 -13.63 41.78
CA GLU A 167 -5.76 -14.88 42.03
C GLU A 167 -4.80 -14.77 43.22
N ILE A 168 -4.23 -13.59 43.48
CA ILE A 168 -3.43 -13.33 44.69
C ILE A 168 -4.30 -13.38 45.94
N GLU A 169 -5.48 -12.75 45.94
CA GLU A 169 -6.39 -12.75 47.09
C GLU A 169 -6.78 -14.18 47.53
N ARG A 170 -6.83 -15.12 46.59
CA ARG A 170 -7.10 -16.55 46.88
C ARG A 170 -6.01 -17.24 47.68
N LEU A 171 -4.80 -16.68 47.72
CA LEU A 171 -3.71 -17.19 48.56
C LEU A 171 -3.95 -16.94 50.05
N ALA A 172 -4.92 -16.08 50.41
CA ALA A 172 -5.29 -15.75 51.78
C ALA A 172 -4.11 -15.27 52.64
N LEU A 173 -3.17 -14.54 52.03
CA LEU A 173 -2.04 -13.91 52.72
C LEU A 173 -2.46 -12.54 53.30
N PRO A 174 -1.72 -12.01 54.29
CA PRO A 174 -1.85 -10.62 54.73
C PRO A 174 -1.72 -9.64 53.55
N MET A 175 -2.41 -8.50 53.61
CA MET A 175 -2.43 -7.50 52.54
C MET A 175 -1.02 -7.04 52.11
N GLU A 176 -0.10 -6.93 53.07
CA GLU A 176 1.30 -6.58 52.83
C GLU A 176 2.02 -7.63 51.96
N GLU A 177 1.79 -8.91 52.24
CA GLU A 177 2.37 -10.02 51.49
C GLU A 177 1.76 -10.11 50.07
N ASN A 178 0.45 -9.87 49.93
CA ASN A 178 -0.22 -9.81 48.63
C ASN A 178 0.37 -8.73 47.72
N ASN A 179 0.68 -7.55 48.27
CA ASN A 179 1.32 -6.47 47.51
C ASN A 179 2.72 -6.85 46.99
N ILE A 180 3.51 -7.55 47.82
CA ILE A 180 4.84 -8.02 47.40
C ILE A 180 4.71 -9.04 46.26
N VAL A 181 3.79 -10.01 46.40
CA VAL A 181 3.52 -11.01 45.35
C VAL A 181 3.05 -10.33 44.05
N TYR A 182 2.19 -9.31 44.15
CA TYR A 182 1.74 -8.53 43.00
C TYR A 182 2.91 -7.86 42.27
N GLN A 183 3.80 -7.17 43.01
CA GLN A 183 4.93 -6.46 42.41
C GLN A 183 5.94 -7.42 41.76
N ILE A 184 6.19 -8.59 42.38
CA ILE A 184 7.01 -9.66 41.79
C ILE A 184 6.39 -10.12 40.46
N LEU A 185 5.08 -10.38 40.45
CA LEU A 185 4.39 -10.88 39.27
C LEU A 185 4.32 -9.83 38.16
N ASP A 186 4.08 -8.57 38.47
CA ASP A 186 4.06 -7.47 37.50
C ASP A 186 5.41 -7.33 36.77
N GLU A 187 6.52 -7.49 37.50
CA GLU A 187 7.87 -7.40 36.92
C GLU A 187 8.27 -8.67 36.14
N ILE A 188 7.81 -9.85 36.57
CA ILE A 188 8.17 -11.13 35.93
C ILE A 188 7.27 -11.45 34.73
N LEU A 189 6.00 -11.05 34.76
CA LEU A 189 5.01 -11.31 33.71
C LEU A 189 4.96 -10.21 32.64
N GLN A 190 5.97 -9.33 32.60
CA GLN A 190 6.17 -8.32 31.54
C GLN A 190 5.86 -8.87 30.14
N PRO A 191 5.34 -8.05 29.21
CA PRO A 191 4.67 -8.51 28.00
C PRO A 191 5.49 -9.57 27.26
N LEU A 192 4.98 -10.80 27.33
CA LEU A 192 5.54 -11.99 26.72
C LEU A 192 5.21 -12.08 25.22
N SER A 193 4.63 -11.01 24.69
CA SER A 193 4.30 -10.81 23.29
C SER A 193 5.22 -9.76 22.70
N ARG A 194 5.68 -10.03 21.48
CA ARG A 194 6.42 -9.08 20.66
C ARG A 194 5.54 -8.67 19.48
N VAL A 195 5.72 -7.45 18.99
CA VAL A 195 5.15 -7.06 17.71
C VAL A 195 5.92 -7.81 16.62
N ASP A 196 5.21 -8.49 15.74
CA ASP A 196 5.78 -9.14 14.56
C ASP A 196 5.55 -8.26 13.33
N ASP A 197 6.59 -7.54 12.93
CA ASP A 197 6.54 -6.61 11.81
C ASP A 197 6.29 -7.32 10.47
N ASP A 198 6.71 -8.58 10.32
CA ASP A 198 6.54 -9.36 9.09
C ASP A 198 5.08 -9.78 8.93
N LEU A 199 4.48 -10.34 9.97
CA LEU A 199 3.06 -10.69 9.99
C LEU A 199 2.17 -9.46 9.90
N THR A 200 2.57 -8.35 10.53
CA THR A 200 1.87 -7.07 10.39
C THR A 200 1.89 -6.59 8.94
N ARG A 201 3.04 -6.67 8.25
CA ARG A 201 3.15 -6.31 6.82
C ARG A 201 2.31 -7.22 5.93
N MET A 202 2.30 -8.53 6.20
CA MET A 202 1.45 -9.48 5.47
C MET A 202 -0.03 -9.14 5.63
N LEU A 203 -0.49 -8.93 6.87
CA LEU A 203 -1.89 -8.62 7.15
C LEU A 203 -2.33 -7.30 6.50
N ARG A 204 -1.48 -6.27 6.53
CA ARG A 204 -1.72 -5.00 5.80
C ARG A 204 -1.94 -5.23 4.31
N LYS A 205 -1.11 -6.07 3.70
CA LYS A 205 -1.19 -6.40 2.27
C LYS A 205 -2.47 -7.18 1.95
N GLU A 206 -2.85 -8.15 2.77
CA GLU A 206 -4.07 -8.94 2.59
C GLU A 206 -5.33 -8.09 2.75
N MET A 207 -5.41 -7.25 3.78
CA MET A 207 -6.52 -6.31 3.97
C MET A 207 -6.64 -5.34 2.80
N GLY A 208 -5.52 -4.81 2.30
CA GLY A 208 -5.52 -3.96 1.10
C GLY A 208 -5.97 -4.71 -0.16
N ALA A 209 -5.58 -5.97 -0.33
CA ALA A 209 -5.97 -6.79 -1.48
C ALA A 209 -7.47 -7.17 -1.48
N ALA A 210 -8.08 -7.29 -0.30
CA ALA A 210 -9.50 -7.59 -0.15
C ALA A 210 -10.43 -6.42 -0.51
N LEU A 211 -9.91 -5.19 -0.62
CA LEU A 211 -10.71 -4.02 -0.99
C LEU A 211 -11.07 -4.02 -2.47
N GLN A 212 -12.37 -3.84 -2.73
CA GLN A 212 -12.88 -3.66 -4.08
C GLN A 212 -12.28 -2.39 -4.71
N PRO A 213 -11.94 -2.42 -6.01
CA PRO A 213 -11.47 -1.23 -6.71
C PRO A 213 -12.52 -0.11 -6.68
N VAL A 214 -12.05 1.14 -6.61
CA VAL A 214 -12.93 2.32 -6.60
C VAL A 214 -13.44 2.54 -8.02
N GLU A 215 -14.74 2.41 -8.22
CA GLU A 215 -15.39 2.75 -9.49
C GLU A 215 -15.79 4.23 -9.51
N ARG A 216 -15.49 4.92 -10.61
CA ARG A 216 -15.97 6.28 -10.88
C ARG A 216 -16.80 6.31 -12.15
N SER A 217 -17.83 7.14 -12.13
CA SER A 217 -18.67 7.43 -13.29
C SER A 217 -18.30 8.79 -13.85
N ILE A 218 -18.22 8.87 -15.17
CA ILE A 218 -18.02 10.11 -15.92
C ILE A 218 -19.30 10.40 -16.69
N VAL A 219 -19.73 11.67 -16.70
CA VAL A 219 -20.87 12.19 -17.44
C VAL A 219 -20.36 13.04 -18.61
N PRO A 220 -21.07 13.09 -19.75
CA PRO A 220 -20.69 13.99 -20.86
C PRO A 220 -20.53 15.44 -20.39
N GLY A 221 -19.45 16.07 -20.83
CA GLY A 221 -19.09 17.43 -20.42
C GLY A 221 -18.18 17.51 -19.20
N ASP A 222 -17.95 16.40 -18.48
CA ASP A 222 -16.95 16.36 -17.41
C ASP A 222 -15.53 16.58 -17.96
N VAL A 223 -14.69 17.27 -17.18
CA VAL A 223 -13.28 17.45 -17.51
C VAL A 223 -12.51 16.17 -17.21
N LEU A 224 -11.85 15.62 -18.22
CA LEU A 224 -11.01 14.43 -18.09
C LEU A 224 -9.56 14.79 -17.75
N VAL A 225 -9.01 15.79 -18.44
CA VAL A 225 -7.65 16.28 -18.27
C VAL A 225 -7.64 17.78 -18.52
N GLU A 226 -7.08 18.56 -17.61
CA GLU A 226 -6.92 20.01 -17.79
C GLU A 226 -5.70 20.35 -18.64
N LYS A 227 -5.74 21.48 -19.34
CA LYS A 227 -4.57 22.02 -20.03
C LYS A 227 -3.41 22.21 -19.05
N GLY A 228 -2.25 21.64 -19.38
CA GLY A 228 -1.04 21.67 -18.55
C GLY A 228 -0.94 20.54 -17.53
N GLN A 229 -2.01 19.75 -17.32
CA GLN A 229 -1.97 18.57 -16.46
C GLN A 229 -1.21 17.44 -17.16
N ILE A 230 -0.39 16.71 -16.41
CA ILE A 230 0.32 15.53 -16.93
C ILE A 230 -0.69 14.43 -17.23
N ILE A 231 -0.66 13.91 -18.45
CA ILE A 231 -1.53 12.81 -18.87
C ILE A 231 -0.98 11.51 -18.28
N THR A 232 -1.63 10.98 -17.26
CA THR A 232 -1.29 9.67 -16.68
C THR A 232 -1.67 8.54 -17.63
N ASP A 233 -1.09 7.35 -17.47
CA ASP A 233 -1.44 6.20 -18.31
C ASP A 233 -2.93 5.82 -18.22
N GLN A 234 -3.53 6.05 -17.04
CA GLN A 234 -4.96 5.86 -16.83
C GLN A 234 -5.77 6.91 -17.60
N ALA A 235 -5.38 8.19 -17.52
CA ALA A 235 -6.01 9.26 -18.28
C ALA A 235 -5.90 9.00 -19.79
N ALA A 236 -4.74 8.56 -20.28
CA ALA A 236 -4.53 8.16 -21.67
C ALA A 236 -5.54 7.08 -22.10
N ARG A 237 -5.68 5.99 -21.32
CA ARG A 237 -6.68 4.94 -21.61
C ARG A 237 -8.10 5.50 -21.67
N ILE A 238 -8.46 6.41 -20.77
CA ILE A 238 -9.77 7.08 -20.76
C ILE A 238 -9.95 7.93 -22.01
N LEU A 239 -8.93 8.68 -22.43
CA LEU A 239 -8.96 9.51 -23.64
C LEU A 239 -9.09 8.66 -24.92
N GLU A 240 -8.35 7.56 -25.05
CA GLU A 240 -8.50 6.61 -26.17
C GLU A 240 -9.92 6.04 -26.20
N MET A 241 -10.42 5.60 -25.04
CA MET A 241 -11.79 5.08 -24.91
C MET A 241 -12.85 6.14 -25.22
N GLN A 242 -12.54 7.43 -25.09
CA GLN A 242 -13.39 8.57 -25.44
C GLN A 242 -13.23 9.02 -26.90
N GLY A 243 -12.40 8.32 -27.69
CA GLY A 243 -12.22 8.58 -29.12
C GLY A 243 -11.19 9.67 -29.44
N TYR A 244 -10.38 10.08 -28.47
CA TYR A 244 -9.27 10.99 -28.73
C TYR A 244 -8.06 10.23 -29.31
N SER A 245 -7.37 10.85 -30.27
CA SER A 245 -6.20 10.26 -30.91
C SER A 245 -4.95 10.39 -30.05
N ARG A 246 -4.19 9.31 -29.96
CA ARG A 246 -2.83 9.30 -29.40
C ARG A 246 -1.82 9.60 -30.50
N VAL A 247 -0.87 10.49 -30.23
CA VAL A 247 0.22 10.88 -31.16
C VAL A 247 1.49 10.10 -30.84
#